data_AF-A0A3D1RCU0-F1
#
_entry.id   AF-A0A3D1RCU0-F1
#
_cell.length_a   1.000
_cell.length_b   1.000
_cell.length_c   1.000
_cell.angle_alpha   90.00
_cell.angle_beta   90.00
_cell.angle_gamma   90.00
#
_symmetry.space_group_name_H-M   'P 1'
#
loop_
_entity.id
_entity.type
_entity.pdbx_description
1 polymer ?
#
loop_
_entity_poly.entity_id
_entity_poly.type
_entity_poly.pdbx_seq_one_letter_code
_entity_poly.pdbx_strand_id
1 'polypeptide(L)'
;MAIREGRWDCPQCGNQGNRGSELKCPACGRVRAEEVQFYAAEDAAEVTDEAALARAKAGADWICEFCGATTPADQKRCRGCSADRTEKRRAVKELLDRPEAPAPAPKKKSKAGLVLAGIGLLAIAGGLLLCRAKEASMTLAGVSWERTVEVEKYTTVVEEHWRDRLPEGARILSTERKLERTDKVQTGTRPVTKTVEEKVQTGTKKVKVGKKDLGNGYFEDLFKEEPVYETRQRTVTEDEPVYRDDPVYADWCRYEIDKWVKDRVEKASGADKSPDWPAVAATDKQRPGKKVETYRALFKDADGEEHEWTPKLDEWQRLEVGRKYNVVTRLGSVQGLAAAE
;
A
#
# COMPACT_ATOMS: atom_id res chain seq x y z
N MET A 1 33.80 -10.67 30.62
CA MET A 1 33.55 -9.22 30.46
C MET A 1 34.92 -8.59 30.37
N ALA A 2 35.21 -7.89 29.28
CA ALA A 2 36.51 -7.29 29.02
C ALA A 2 36.54 -5.88 29.63
N ILE A 3 37.60 -5.53 30.36
CA ILE A 3 37.79 -4.17 30.90
C ILE A 3 38.71 -3.39 29.96
N ARG A 4 38.35 -2.15 29.65
CA ARG A 4 39.12 -1.25 28.78
C ARG A 4 39.44 0.05 29.51
N GLU A 5 40.64 0.57 29.31
CA GLU A 5 41.02 1.86 29.87
C GLU A 5 40.41 2.98 29.02
N GLY A 6 39.60 3.83 29.66
CA GLY A 6 39.02 5.02 29.05
C GLY A 6 40.02 6.15 28.88
N ARG A 7 39.50 7.28 28.45
CA ARG A 7 40.21 8.55 28.26
C ARG A 7 39.37 9.69 28.79
N TRP A 8 40.01 10.83 29.00
CA TRP A 8 39.34 12.06 29.36
C TRP A 8 40.07 13.29 28.82
N ASP A 9 39.33 14.37 28.59
CA ASP A 9 39.88 15.62 28.07
C ASP A 9 39.96 16.66 29.18
N CYS A 10 41.07 17.41 29.22
CA CYS A 10 41.28 18.42 30.24
C CYS A 10 40.51 19.71 29.91
N PRO A 11 39.54 20.14 30.75
CA PRO A 11 38.74 21.33 30.47
C PRO A 11 39.51 22.65 30.64
N GLN A 12 40.75 22.62 31.14
CA GLN A 12 41.53 23.84 31.42
C GLN A 12 42.48 24.22 30.31
N CYS A 13 43.26 23.25 29.82
CA CYS A 13 44.26 23.48 28.77
C CYS A 13 43.84 22.88 27.43
N GLY A 14 42.73 22.14 27.38
CA GLY A 14 42.26 21.48 26.17
C GLY A 14 43.03 20.21 25.80
N ASN A 15 43.96 19.71 26.63
CA ASN A 15 44.67 18.48 26.32
C ASN A 15 43.71 17.29 26.26
N GLN A 16 43.61 16.67 25.09
CA GLN A 16 42.71 15.56 24.83
C GLN A 16 43.38 14.20 25.08
N GLY A 17 42.57 13.20 25.38
CA GLY A 17 43.04 11.81 25.42
C GLY A 17 43.93 11.48 26.61
N ASN A 18 43.78 12.16 27.75
CA ASN A 18 44.45 11.75 28.98
C ASN A 18 43.99 10.35 29.34
N ARG A 19 44.91 9.48 29.81
CA ARG A 19 44.57 8.13 30.24
C ARG A 19 43.53 8.17 31.36
N GLY A 20 42.55 7.28 31.30
CA GLY A 20 41.48 7.18 32.29
C GLY A 20 42.02 7.04 33.70
N SER A 21 43.08 6.25 33.90
CA SER A 21 43.71 6.05 35.22
C SER A 21 44.51 7.25 35.75
N GLU A 22 44.81 8.24 34.90
CA GLU A 22 45.57 9.43 35.30
C GLU A 22 44.68 10.43 36.02
N LEU A 23 45.06 10.76 37.26
CA LEU A 23 44.31 11.67 38.13
C LEU A 23 44.62 13.14 37.89
N LYS A 24 45.66 13.44 37.08
CA LYS A 24 46.10 14.79 36.74
C LYS A 24 46.39 14.86 35.25
N CYS A 25 46.15 16.01 34.66
CA CYS A 25 46.55 16.27 33.28
C CYS A 25 48.09 16.33 33.21
N PRO A 26 48.76 15.52 32.37
CA PRO A 26 50.21 15.57 32.21
C PRO A 26 50.71 16.89 31.62
N ALA A 27 49.86 17.64 30.91
CA ALA A 27 50.24 18.90 30.26
C ALA A 27 50.23 20.11 31.22
N CYS A 28 49.20 20.24 32.05
CA CYS A 28 49.01 21.43 32.91
C CYS A 28 48.94 21.12 34.41
N GLY A 29 48.96 19.84 34.81
CA GLY A 29 48.87 19.42 36.20
C GLY A 29 47.48 19.51 36.84
N ARG A 30 46.46 20.02 36.12
CA ARG A 30 45.10 20.12 36.66
C ARG A 30 44.58 18.75 37.07
N VAL A 31 43.99 18.68 38.26
CA VAL A 31 43.35 17.46 38.76
C VAL A 31 42.13 17.09 37.93
N ARG A 32 41.88 15.79 37.80
CA ARG A 32 40.68 15.25 37.19
C ARG A 32 39.51 15.47 38.15
N ALA A 33 38.85 16.61 38.01
CA ALA A 33 37.70 17.03 38.83
C ALA A 33 36.39 16.38 38.34
N GLU A 34 35.29 16.54 39.07
CA GLU A 34 34.00 15.85 38.84
C GLU A 34 33.40 16.06 37.45
N GLU A 35 33.56 17.25 36.86
CA GLU A 35 32.98 17.63 35.58
C GLU A 35 33.51 16.81 34.39
N VAL A 36 34.71 16.25 34.54
CA VAL A 36 35.38 15.50 33.48
C VAL A 36 34.58 14.24 33.13
N GLN A 37 34.17 14.11 31.87
CA GLN A 37 33.54 12.90 31.34
C GLN A 37 34.59 11.93 30.83
N PHE A 38 34.43 10.65 31.16
CA PHE A 38 35.22 9.60 30.54
C PHE A 38 34.60 9.17 29.22
N TYR A 39 35.44 8.79 28.28
CA TYR A 39 35.04 8.11 27.06
C TYR A 39 35.98 6.94 26.78
N ALA A 40 35.46 5.86 26.19
CA ALA A 40 36.27 4.75 25.74
C ALA A 40 36.45 4.86 24.23
N ALA A 41 37.69 4.94 23.75
CA ALA A 41 37.98 4.80 22.32
C ALA A 41 37.41 3.47 21.80
N GLU A 42 36.99 3.45 20.54
CA GLU A 42 36.38 2.26 19.92
C GLU A 42 37.34 1.07 19.88
N ASP A 43 38.62 1.36 19.67
CA ASP A 43 39.75 0.43 19.58
C ASP A 43 40.54 0.31 20.90
N ALA A 44 40.06 0.86 22.01
CA ALA A 44 40.75 0.81 23.30
C ALA A 44 41.10 -0.65 23.66
N ALA A 45 42.40 -0.92 23.84
CA ALA A 45 42.88 -2.26 24.16
C ALA A 45 42.28 -2.77 25.48
N GLU A 46 42.09 -4.09 25.55
CA GLU A 46 41.71 -4.75 26.80
C GLU A 46 42.85 -4.61 27.82
N VAL A 47 42.47 -4.30 29.06
CA VAL A 47 43.40 -4.20 30.18
C VAL A 47 43.71 -5.61 30.64
N THR A 48 44.94 -6.06 30.40
CA THR A 48 45.42 -7.39 30.81
C THR A 48 46.29 -7.34 32.07
N ASP A 49 46.81 -6.18 32.43
CA ASP A 49 47.63 -5.97 33.63
C ASP A 49 46.81 -6.17 34.91
N GLU A 50 47.31 -6.99 35.84
CA GLU A 50 46.60 -7.36 37.06
C GLU A 50 46.36 -6.17 38.00
N ALA A 51 47.32 -5.24 38.10
CA ALA A 51 47.20 -4.07 38.95
C ALA A 51 46.18 -3.07 38.38
N ALA A 52 46.16 -2.88 37.07
CA ALA A 52 45.16 -2.09 36.38
C ALA A 52 43.76 -2.71 36.47
N LEU A 53 43.64 -4.04 36.36
CA LEU A 53 42.39 -4.77 36.58
C LEU A 53 41.89 -4.64 38.03
N ALA A 54 42.77 -4.78 39.01
CA ALA A 54 42.44 -4.58 40.42
C ALA A 54 41.96 -3.14 40.67
N ARG A 55 42.62 -2.15 40.06
CA ARG A 55 42.21 -0.75 40.13
C ARG A 55 40.85 -0.51 39.48
N ALA A 56 40.59 -1.09 38.31
CA ALA A 56 39.30 -1.00 37.65
C ALA A 56 38.17 -1.58 38.54
N LYS A 57 38.45 -2.69 39.23
CA LYS A 57 37.51 -3.39 40.13
C LYS A 57 37.41 -2.79 41.53
N ALA A 58 38.26 -1.84 41.90
CA ALA A 58 38.24 -1.20 43.22
C ALA A 58 37.00 -0.33 43.46
N GLY A 59 36.22 -0.05 42.40
CA GLY A 59 35.02 0.77 42.42
C GLY A 59 35.27 2.20 41.93
N ALA A 60 34.19 2.98 41.85
CA ALA A 60 34.25 4.35 41.38
C ALA A 60 35.05 5.25 42.31
N ASP A 61 35.82 6.15 41.71
CA ASP A 61 36.67 7.10 42.42
C ASP A 61 35.80 8.06 43.24
N TRP A 62 36.25 8.37 44.46
CA TRP A 62 35.58 9.30 45.35
C TRP A 62 36.01 10.73 45.07
N ILE A 63 35.12 11.68 45.34
CA ILE A 63 35.31 13.10 45.06
C ILE A 63 35.53 13.79 46.39
N CYS A 64 36.70 14.40 46.55
CA CYS A 64 37.00 15.14 47.76
C CYS A 64 36.17 16.43 47.82
N GLU A 65 35.32 16.57 48.83
CA GLU A 65 34.45 17.74 48.97
C GLU A 65 35.21 19.01 49.36
N PHE A 66 36.43 18.86 49.90
CA PHE A 66 37.27 19.98 50.27
C PHE A 66 37.95 20.65 49.06
N CYS A 67 38.48 19.85 48.12
CA CYS A 67 39.27 20.38 46.98
C CYS A 67 38.71 20.02 45.60
N GLY A 68 37.64 19.24 45.50
CA GLY A 68 37.01 18.80 44.25
C GLY A 68 37.80 17.74 43.47
N ALA A 69 38.98 17.30 43.95
CA ALA A 69 39.80 16.30 43.26
C ALA A 69 39.20 14.88 43.38
N THR A 70 39.28 14.11 42.30
CA THR A 70 38.92 12.68 42.34
C THR A 70 40.09 11.85 42.87
N THR A 71 39.78 10.86 43.70
CA THR A 71 40.77 9.99 44.35
C THR A 71 40.33 8.52 44.20
N PRO A 72 41.27 7.58 44.00
CA PRO A 72 40.96 6.16 43.86
C PRO A 72 40.13 5.59 45.00
N ALA A 73 39.21 4.69 44.67
CA ALA A 73 38.23 4.12 45.59
C ALA A 73 38.83 3.39 46.82
N ASP A 74 40.05 2.87 46.70
CA ASP A 74 40.81 2.16 47.73
C ASP A 74 41.52 3.10 48.72
N GLN A 75 41.66 4.39 48.39
CA GLN A 75 42.39 5.36 49.20
C GLN A 75 41.50 5.98 50.28
N LYS A 76 42.04 6.08 51.50
CA LYS A 76 41.35 6.67 52.67
C LYS A 76 41.53 8.19 52.81
N ARG A 77 42.54 8.77 52.14
CA ARG A 77 42.84 10.21 52.16
C ARG A 77 43.02 10.76 50.76
N CYS A 78 42.66 12.02 50.56
CA CYS A 78 42.72 12.70 49.27
C CYS A 78 44.17 12.80 48.78
N ARG A 79 44.44 12.40 47.52
CA ARG A 79 45.78 12.54 46.92
C ARG A 79 46.17 13.97 46.55
N GLY A 80 45.22 14.91 46.62
CA GLY A 80 45.44 16.33 46.33
C GLY A 80 45.71 17.17 47.58
N CYS A 81 44.83 17.09 48.59
CA CYS A 81 44.87 17.94 49.79
C CYS A 81 44.98 17.17 51.12
N SER A 82 45.12 15.84 51.08
CA SER A 82 45.21 14.96 52.27
C SER A 82 43.98 14.92 53.19
N ALA A 83 42.87 15.56 52.84
CA ALA A 83 41.62 15.45 53.58
C ALA A 83 41.10 14.00 53.63
N ASP A 84 40.39 13.66 54.70
CA ASP A 84 39.79 12.34 54.86
C ASP A 84 38.71 12.07 53.80
N ARG A 85 38.49 10.78 53.53
CA ARG A 85 37.51 10.31 52.56
C ARG A 85 36.09 10.71 52.93
N THR A 86 35.38 11.26 51.95
CA THR A 86 33.94 11.51 51.99
C THR A 86 33.17 10.45 51.20
N GLU A 87 31.84 10.44 51.33
CA GLU A 87 30.97 9.46 50.66
C GLU A 87 30.75 9.76 49.17
N LYS A 88 30.94 11.00 48.73
CA LYS A 88 30.70 11.43 47.35
C LYS A 88 31.59 10.66 46.37
N ARG A 89 30.98 10.09 45.32
CA ARG A 89 31.67 9.30 44.28
C ARG A 89 31.25 9.69 42.88
N ARG A 90 32.11 9.39 41.91
CA ARG A 90 31.74 9.44 40.50
C ARG A 90 30.65 8.41 40.19
N ALA A 91 29.76 8.78 39.28
CA ALA A 91 28.67 7.92 38.86
C ALA A 91 29.19 6.75 38.00
N VAL A 92 28.68 5.55 38.28
CA VAL A 92 28.80 4.38 37.40
C VAL A 92 27.63 4.43 36.42
N LYS A 93 27.89 4.30 35.12
CA LYS A 93 26.86 4.47 34.07
C LYS A 93 26.94 3.37 33.03
N GLU A 94 25.80 2.82 32.63
CA GLU A 94 25.70 1.91 31.49
C GLU A 94 25.43 2.70 30.21
N LEU A 95 26.31 2.55 29.23
CA LEU A 95 26.27 3.20 27.93
C LEU A 95 25.98 2.09 26.91
N LEU A 96 24.71 1.82 26.67
CA LEU A 96 24.28 0.86 25.66
C LEU A 96 24.51 1.45 24.28
N ASP A 97 25.06 0.65 23.38
CA ASP A 97 25.14 0.99 21.97
C ASP A 97 23.70 1.11 21.48
N ARG A 98 23.33 2.32 21.02
CA ARG A 98 22.04 2.51 20.38
C ARG A 98 22.04 1.60 19.15
N PRO A 99 21.02 0.75 18.93
CA PRO A 99 20.95 -0.03 17.71
C PRO A 99 21.07 0.97 16.57
N GLU A 100 22.12 0.80 15.77
CA GLU A 100 22.37 1.61 14.60
C GLU A 100 21.11 1.49 13.76
N ALA A 101 20.39 2.60 13.60
CA ALA A 101 19.19 2.61 12.78
C ALA A 101 19.61 2.04 11.43
N PRO A 102 18.88 1.05 10.88
CA PRO A 102 19.28 0.43 9.62
C PRO A 102 19.52 1.57 8.64
N ALA A 103 20.76 1.68 8.16
CA ALA A 103 21.14 2.70 7.20
C ALA A 103 20.06 2.67 6.11
N PRO A 104 19.37 3.80 5.85
CA PRO A 104 18.30 3.79 4.87
C PRO A 104 18.89 3.21 3.60
N ALA A 105 18.32 2.08 3.16
CA ALA A 105 18.84 1.32 2.02
C ALA A 105 19.17 2.32 0.90
N PRO A 106 20.38 2.27 0.32
CA PRO A 106 20.79 3.24 -0.69
C PRO A 106 19.75 3.16 -1.80
N LYS A 107 18.89 4.19 -1.87
CA LYS A 107 17.91 4.31 -2.94
C LYS A 107 18.73 4.43 -4.21
N LYS A 108 18.88 3.31 -4.93
CA LYS A 108 19.43 3.30 -6.29
C LYS A 108 18.55 4.26 -7.08
N LYS A 109 19.02 5.49 -7.26
CA LYS A 109 18.40 6.48 -8.14
C LYS A 109 18.59 5.98 -9.55
N SER A 110 17.69 5.11 -10.02
CA SER A 110 17.61 4.79 -11.43
C SER A 110 17.10 6.04 -12.15
N LYS A 111 18.02 6.77 -12.80
CA LYS A 111 17.70 7.91 -13.66
C LYS A 111 16.88 7.52 -14.91
N ALA A 112 16.49 6.25 -15.06
CA ALA A 112 15.71 5.72 -16.17
C ALA A 112 14.19 5.61 -15.89
N GLY A 113 13.75 5.66 -14.63
CA GLY A 113 12.31 5.59 -14.28
C GLY A 113 11.58 6.93 -14.32
N LEU A 114 12.30 8.05 -14.15
CA LEU A 114 11.69 9.39 -14.06
C LEU A 114 11.22 9.93 -15.42
N VAL A 115 11.81 9.45 -16.52
CA VAL A 115 11.41 9.87 -17.87
C VAL A 115 10.13 9.16 -18.29
N LEU A 116 9.97 7.85 -18.04
CA LEU A 116 8.75 7.10 -18.36
C LEU A 116 7.60 7.35 -17.37
N ALA A 117 7.88 7.53 -16.07
CA ALA A 117 6.87 7.94 -15.10
C ALA A 117 6.47 9.41 -15.29
N GLY A 118 7.41 10.29 -15.66
CA GLY A 118 7.13 11.68 -16.00
C GLY A 118 6.33 11.83 -17.29
N ILE A 119 6.65 11.08 -18.35
CA ILE A 119 5.87 11.01 -19.58
C ILE A 119 4.50 10.35 -19.31
N GLY A 120 4.43 9.30 -18.49
CA GLY A 120 3.18 8.69 -18.07
C GLY A 120 2.28 9.63 -17.27
N LEU A 121 2.83 10.36 -16.30
CA LEU A 121 2.11 11.39 -15.53
C LEU A 121 1.76 12.61 -16.37
N LEU A 122 2.59 13.02 -17.34
CA LEU A 122 2.28 14.09 -18.30
C LEU A 122 1.26 13.65 -19.35
N ALA A 123 1.25 12.38 -19.76
CA ALA A 123 0.24 11.81 -20.65
C ALA A 123 -1.09 11.60 -19.91
N ILE A 124 -1.06 11.21 -18.63
CA ILE A 124 -2.24 11.10 -17.77
C ILE A 124 -2.76 12.50 -17.40
N ALA A 125 -1.90 13.44 -16.99
CA ALA A 125 -2.29 14.81 -16.69
C ALA A 125 -2.71 15.58 -17.96
N GLY A 126 -2.03 15.36 -19.08
CA GLY A 126 -2.38 15.87 -20.40
C GLY A 126 -3.67 15.26 -20.93
N GLY A 127 -3.87 13.95 -20.75
CA GLY A 127 -5.13 13.27 -21.04
C GLY A 127 -6.30 13.77 -20.17
N LEU A 128 -6.04 14.02 -18.87
CA LEU A 128 -6.99 14.66 -17.95
C LEU A 128 -7.26 16.13 -18.32
N LEU A 129 -6.27 16.87 -18.83
CA LEU A 129 -6.42 18.24 -19.34
C LEU A 129 -7.21 18.29 -20.65
N LEU A 130 -6.94 17.36 -21.58
CA LEU A 130 -7.69 17.19 -22.84
C LEU A 130 -9.13 16.69 -22.58
N CYS A 131 -9.35 16.04 -21.44
CA CYS A 131 -10.66 15.65 -20.94
C CYS A 131 -11.39 16.76 -20.16
N ARG A 132 -10.83 17.95 -19.97
CA ARG A 132 -11.54 19.04 -19.30
C ARG A 132 -12.72 19.49 -20.15
N ALA A 133 -13.87 19.59 -19.51
CA ALA A 133 -15.05 20.19 -20.11
C ALA A 133 -14.79 21.69 -20.32
N LYS A 134 -15.07 22.19 -21.52
CA LYS A 134 -14.95 23.62 -21.87
C LYS A 134 -16.32 24.18 -22.15
N GLU A 135 -16.58 25.39 -21.70
CA GLU A 135 -17.78 26.14 -22.09
C GLU A 135 -17.52 26.88 -23.40
N ALA A 136 -18.45 26.76 -24.33
CA ALA A 136 -18.40 27.44 -25.62
C ALA A 136 -19.79 28.02 -25.92
N SER A 137 -19.83 29.23 -26.46
CA SER A 137 -21.08 29.84 -26.91
C SER A 137 -21.36 29.39 -28.35
N MET A 138 -22.44 28.64 -28.55
CA MET A 138 -22.83 28.10 -29.86
C MET A 138 -24.29 28.45 -30.17
N THR A 139 -24.62 28.55 -31.46
CA THR A 139 -25.99 28.83 -31.90
C THR A 139 -26.69 27.53 -32.22
N LEU A 140 -27.92 27.33 -31.73
CA LEU A 140 -28.70 26.14 -32.09
C LEU A 140 -29.20 26.26 -33.53
N ALA A 141 -28.63 25.47 -34.43
CA ALA A 141 -28.94 25.47 -35.85
C ALA A 141 -30.17 24.64 -36.20
N GLY A 142 -30.43 23.57 -35.43
CA GLY A 142 -31.57 22.71 -35.67
C GLY A 142 -31.82 21.73 -34.54
N VAL A 143 -32.99 21.12 -34.58
CA VAL A 143 -33.35 20.02 -33.68
C VAL A 143 -33.95 18.90 -34.50
N SER A 144 -33.76 17.68 -34.03
CA SER A 144 -34.45 16.52 -34.59
C SER A 144 -34.76 15.52 -33.49
N TRP A 145 -35.72 14.65 -33.77
CA TRP A 145 -36.16 13.62 -32.86
C TRP A 145 -36.40 12.33 -33.62
N GLU A 146 -36.20 11.22 -32.93
CA GLU A 146 -36.49 9.88 -33.40
C GLU A 146 -37.11 9.08 -32.27
N ARG A 147 -38.28 8.50 -32.52
CA ARG A 147 -39.00 7.62 -31.60
C ARG A 147 -39.31 6.31 -32.27
N THR A 148 -38.98 5.22 -31.61
CA THR A 148 -39.27 3.87 -32.09
C THR A 148 -40.12 3.09 -31.10
N VAL A 149 -41.02 2.28 -31.62
CA VAL A 149 -41.84 1.34 -30.85
C VAL A 149 -41.58 -0.04 -31.42
N GLU A 150 -41.03 -0.93 -30.61
CA GLU A 150 -40.98 -2.33 -30.95
C GLU A 150 -42.40 -2.89 -30.98
N VAL A 151 -42.73 -3.66 -31.99
CA VAL A 151 -43.98 -4.41 -32.05
C VAL A 151 -43.65 -5.85 -31.80
N GLU A 152 -44.27 -6.42 -30.79
CA GLU A 152 -44.17 -7.84 -30.47
C GLU A 152 -45.36 -8.57 -31.07
N LYS A 153 -45.13 -9.78 -31.56
CA LYS A 153 -46.16 -10.68 -32.06
C LYS A 153 -46.24 -11.90 -31.16
N TYR A 154 -47.45 -12.26 -30.77
CA TYR A 154 -47.72 -13.50 -30.03
C TYR A 154 -47.67 -14.67 -31.01
N THR A 155 -46.62 -15.49 -30.89
CA THR A 155 -46.38 -16.61 -31.78
C THR A 155 -45.84 -17.80 -31.01
N THR A 156 -46.09 -18.99 -31.54
CA THR A 156 -45.44 -20.21 -31.09
C THR A 156 -44.00 -20.22 -31.60
N VAL A 157 -43.04 -20.40 -30.70
CA VAL A 157 -41.63 -20.63 -31.06
C VAL A 157 -41.17 -21.98 -30.56
N VAL A 158 -40.10 -22.49 -31.16
CA VAL A 158 -39.43 -23.72 -30.71
C VAL A 158 -38.10 -23.36 -30.10
N GLU A 159 -37.87 -23.82 -28.87
CA GLU A 159 -36.66 -23.58 -28.09
C GLU A 159 -36.17 -24.89 -27.45
N GLU A 160 -34.99 -24.84 -26.86
CA GLU A 160 -34.39 -25.98 -26.17
C GLU A 160 -33.86 -25.57 -24.80
N HIS A 161 -34.12 -26.39 -23.78
CA HIS A 161 -33.57 -26.19 -22.44
C HIS A 161 -33.59 -27.47 -21.61
N TRP A 162 -32.99 -27.44 -20.41
CA TRP A 162 -33.08 -28.54 -19.45
C TRP A 162 -34.50 -28.67 -18.92
N ARG A 163 -34.97 -29.91 -18.74
CA ARG A 163 -36.36 -30.23 -18.38
C ARG A 163 -36.83 -29.54 -17.09
N ASP A 164 -35.96 -29.41 -16.10
CA ASP A 164 -36.22 -28.79 -14.80
C ASP A 164 -36.26 -27.25 -14.85
N ARG A 165 -35.87 -26.64 -15.97
CA ARG A 165 -35.81 -25.18 -16.18
C ARG A 165 -36.74 -24.71 -17.30
N LEU A 166 -37.66 -25.58 -17.75
CA LEU A 166 -38.62 -25.21 -18.76
C LEU A 166 -39.60 -24.15 -18.23
N PRO A 167 -39.94 -23.13 -19.04
CA PRO A 167 -40.93 -22.14 -18.67
C PRO A 167 -42.33 -22.77 -18.54
N GLU A 168 -43.18 -22.16 -17.72
CA GLU A 168 -44.58 -22.58 -17.60
C GLU A 168 -45.29 -22.48 -18.96
N GLY A 169 -46.10 -23.49 -19.29
CA GLY A 169 -46.79 -23.57 -20.59
C GLY A 169 -45.95 -24.14 -21.75
N ALA A 170 -44.70 -24.56 -21.51
CA ALA A 170 -43.90 -25.27 -22.50
C ALA A 170 -44.51 -26.63 -22.88
N ARG A 171 -44.61 -26.91 -24.18
CA ARG A 171 -45.07 -28.18 -24.74
C ARG A 171 -43.88 -28.93 -25.34
N ILE A 172 -43.45 -30.02 -24.68
CA ILE A 172 -42.25 -30.77 -25.07
C ILE A 172 -42.48 -31.50 -26.40
N LEU A 173 -41.58 -31.27 -27.37
CA LEU A 173 -41.55 -31.92 -28.68
C LEU A 173 -40.66 -33.16 -28.67
N SER A 174 -39.47 -33.07 -28.08
CA SER A 174 -38.53 -34.19 -27.95
C SER A 174 -37.65 -34.03 -26.71
N THR A 175 -37.14 -35.15 -26.20
CA THR A 175 -36.23 -35.18 -25.04
C THR A 175 -35.01 -36.01 -25.40
N GLU A 176 -33.82 -35.50 -25.07
CA GLU A 176 -32.54 -36.16 -25.27
C GLU A 176 -31.73 -36.14 -23.96
N ARG A 177 -31.02 -37.23 -23.66
CA ARG A 177 -30.11 -37.29 -22.50
C ARG A 177 -28.78 -36.60 -22.84
N LYS A 178 -28.48 -35.47 -22.21
CA LYS A 178 -27.22 -34.73 -22.38
C LYS A 178 -26.47 -34.57 -21.07
N LEU A 179 -25.15 -34.43 -21.16
CA LEU A 179 -24.31 -34.10 -20.00
C LEU A 179 -24.63 -32.68 -19.54
N GLU A 180 -25.19 -32.54 -18.33
CA GLU A 180 -25.53 -31.22 -17.77
C GLU A 180 -24.33 -30.61 -17.05
N ARG A 181 -23.68 -31.43 -16.22
CA ARG A 181 -22.51 -31.00 -15.44
C ARG A 181 -21.67 -32.20 -15.01
N THR A 182 -20.52 -31.91 -14.43
CA THR A 182 -19.62 -32.91 -13.84
C THR A 182 -19.39 -32.54 -12.38
N ASP A 183 -19.78 -33.43 -11.48
CA ASP A 183 -19.63 -33.23 -10.04
C ASP A 183 -18.27 -33.80 -9.60
N LYS A 184 -17.52 -33.01 -8.82
CA LYS A 184 -16.24 -33.46 -8.24
C LYS A 184 -16.48 -34.12 -6.89
N VAL A 185 -16.36 -35.43 -6.84
CA VAL A 185 -16.56 -36.20 -5.62
C VAL A 185 -15.20 -36.59 -5.06
N GLN A 186 -14.94 -36.23 -3.80
CA GLN A 186 -13.74 -36.69 -3.10
C GLN A 186 -13.87 -38.21 -2.85
N THR A 187 -13.01 -39.00 -3.48
CA THR A 187 -13.02 -40.47 -3.37
C THR A 187 -12.04 -41.00 -2.34
N GLY A 188 -11.19 -40.13 -1.78
CA GLY A 188 -10.25 -40.49 -0.73
C GLY A 188 -9.19 -39.42 -0.52
N THR A 189 -8.09 -39.83 0.09
CA THR A 189 -6.87 -39.04 0.23
C THR A 189 -5.66 -39.86 -0.23
N ARG A 190 -4.59 -39.18 -0.62
CA ARG A 190 -3.30 -39.80 -0.93
C ARG A 190 -2.21 -39.08 -0.15
N PRO A 191 -1.31 -39.82 0.53
CA PRO A 191 -0.18 -39.19 1.20
C PRO A 191 0.75 -38.57 0.15
N VAL A 192 1.08 -37.30 0.34
CA VAL A 192 2.03 -36.56 -0.46
C VAL A 192 3.17 -36.09 0.42
N THR A 193 4.37 -36.46 0.02
CA THR A 193 5.60 -36.10 0.72
C THR A 193 6.17 -34.82 0.15
N LYS A 194 6.34 -33.80 0.99
CA LYS A 194 6.92 -32.50 0.64
C LYS A 194 8.11 -32.18 1.54
N THR A 195 9.14 -31.55 0.98
CA THR A 195 10.25 -31.01 1.74
C THR A 195 9.92 -29.58 2.15
N VAL A 196 9.87 -29.33 3.45
CA VAL A 196 9.64 -28.01 4.02
C VAL A 196 10.90 -27.51 4.73
N GLU A 197 11.10 -26.20 4.73
CA GLU A 197 12.20 -25.55 5.45
C GLU A 197 11.74 -25.11 6.83
N GLU A 198 12.51 -25.48 7.86
CA GLU A 198 12.25 -25.13 9.25
C GLU A 198 13.47 -24.40 9.82
N LYS A 199 13.24 -23.28 10.50
CA LYS A 199 14.30 -22.56 11.23
C LYS A 199 14.44 -23.17 12.61
N VAL A 200 15.57 -23.84 12.84
CA VAL A 200 15.89 -24.45 14.13
C VAL A 200 16.92 -23.59 14.83
N GLN A 201 16.69 -23.24 16.10
CA GLN A 201 17.70 -22.55 16.90
C GLN A 201 18.85 -23.53 17.16
N THR A 202 20.04 -23.21 16.67
CA THR A 202 21.23 -24.07 16.76
C THR A 202 22.23 -23.64 17.82
N GLY A 203 22.03 -22.46 18.40
CA GLY A 203 22.84 -21.99 19.50
C GLY A 203 22.54 -20.55 19.89
N THR A 204 23.49 -19.94 20.59
CA THR A 204 23.48 -18.52 20.92
C THR A 204 24.83 -17.91 20.58
N LYS A 205 24.84 -16.63 20.22
CA LYS A 205 26.05 -15.82 20.02
C LYS A 205 26.07 -14.70 21.05
N LYS A 206 27.25 -14.38 21.58
CA LYS A 206 27.45 -13.22 22.46
C LYS A 206 27.70 -12.00 21.60
N VAL A 207 26.81 -11.00 21.70
CA VAL A 207 26.93 -9.72 21.00
C VAL A 207 27.22 -8.64 22.01
N LYS A 208 28.24 -7.82 21.75
CA LYS A 208 28.53 -6.64 22.56
C LYS A 208 27.42 -5.62 22.34
N VAL A 209 26.77 -5.18 23.41
CA VAL A 209 25.61 -4.26 23.38
C VAL A 209 25.93 -2.91 24.00
N GLY A 210 27.16 -2.69 24.45
CA GLY A 210 27.59 -1.43 25.01
C GLY A 210 28.77 -1.57 25.96
N LYS A 211 28.95 -0.55 26.80
CA LYS A 211 30.02 -0.44 27.80
C LYS A 211 29.46 0.14 29.10
N LYS A 212 30.02 -0.24 30.24
CA LYS A 212 29.70 0.32 31.55
C LYS A 212 30.88 1.14 32.06
N ASP A 213 30.69 2.45 32.22
CA ASP A 213 31.66 3.34 32.87
C ASP A 213 31.72 3.01 34.36
N LEU A 214 32.90 2.59 34.85
CA LEU A 214 33.15 2.22 36.24
C LEU A 214 33.44 3.44 37.13
N GLY A 215 33.44 4.66 36.59
CA GLY A 215 33.61 5.91 37.34
C GLY A 215 35.03 6.19 37.81
N ASN A 216 36.00 5.33 37.46
CA ASN A 216 37.42 5.45 37.81
C ASN A 216 38.33 5.59 36.57
N GLY A 217 37.72 5.78 35.39
CA GLY A 217 38.41 5.86 34.11
C GLY A 217 38.54 4.53 33.38
N TYR A 218 37.93 3.46 33.87
CA TYR A 218 37.81 2.17 33.19
C TYR A 218 36.37 1.90 32.75
N PHE A 219 36.23 1.09 31.70
CA PHE A 219 34.95 0.65 31.15
C PHE A 219 34.89 -0.87 31.11
N GLU A 220 33.72 -1.46 31.36
CA GLU A 220 33.47 -2.89 31.21
C GLU A 220 32.54 -3.15 30.01
N ASP A 221 32.94 -4.02 29.09
CA ASP A 221 32.14 -4.38 27.93
C ASP A 221 30.89 -5.19 28.34
N LEU A 222 29.71 -4.72 27.92
CA LEU A 222 28.43 -5.37 28.17
C LEU A 222 28.05 -6.27 26.98
N PHE A 223 27.62 -7.50 27.26
CA PHE A 223 27.23 -8.48 26.24
C PHE A 223 25.81 -8.99 26.48
N LYS A 224 25.11 -9.30 25.39
CA LYS A 224 23.82 -10.00 25.38
C LYS A 224 23.93 -11.28 24.55
N GLU A 225 23.26 -12.33 24.98
CA GLU A 225 23.15 -13.56 24.20
C GLU A 225 21.97 -13.46 23.23
N GLU A 226 22.24 -13.70 21.95
CA GLU A 226 21.23 -13.72 20.89
C GLU A 226 21.12 -15.12 20.28
N PRO A 227 19.91 -15.63 19.99
CA PRO A 227 19.74 -16.93 19.36
C PRO A 227 20.28 -16.92 17.93
N VAL A 228 20.95 -18.02 17.55
CA VAL A 228 21.39 -18.30 16.19
C VAL A 228 20.48 -19.38 15.61
N TYR A 229 19.95 -19.14 14.41
CA TYR A 229 19.07 -20.07 13.71
C TYR A 229 19.74 -20.62 12.46
N GLU A 230 19.53 -21.91 12.19
CA GLU A 230 19.89 -22.58 10.95
C GLU A 230 18.61 -23.03 10.24
N THR A 231 18.56 -22.93 8.92
CA THR A 231 17.44 -23.45 8.13
C THR A 231 17.73 -24.90 7.79
N ARG A 232 16.88 -25.82 8.25
CA ARG A 232 16.98 -27.26 7.97
C ARG A 232 15.81 -27.71 7.13
N GLN A 233 16.06 -28.63 6.21
CA GLN A 233 15.01 -29.26 5.42
C GLN A 233 14.45 -30.45 6.19
N ARG A 234 13.12 -30.53 6.26
CA ARG A 234 12.40 -31.65 6.86
C ARG A 234 11.38 -32.17 5.87
N THR A 235 11.34 -33.49 5.74
CA THR A 235 10.33 -34.18 4.94
C THR A 235 9.05 -34.34 5.76
N VAL A 236 7.93 -33.84 5.25
CA VAL A 236 6.61 -33.95 5.86
C VAL A 236 5.68 -34.67 4.89
N THR A 237 4.91 -35.63 5.40
CA THR A 237 3.86 -36.32 4.65
C THR A 237 2.52 -35.78 5.09
N GLU A 238 1.74 -35.27 4.15
CA GLU A 238 0.40 -34.73 4.35
C GLU A 238 -0.57 -35.41 3.39
N ASP A 239 -1.80 -35.65 3.85
CA ASP A 239 -2.84 -36.28 3.04
C ASP A 239 -3.53 -35.26 2.14
N GLU A 240 -3.34 -35.38 0.82
CA GLU A 240 -4.06 -34.55 -0.15
C GLU A 240 -5.33 -35.26 -0.65
N PRO A 241 -6.45 -34.54 -0.82
CA PRO A 241 -7.69 -35.12 -1.29
C PRO A 241 -7.59 -35.58 -2.76
N VAL A 242 -8.13 -36.77 -3.03
CA VAL A 242 -8.25 -37.33 -4.39
C VAL A 242 -9.70 -37.22 -4.84
N TYR A 243 -9.91 -36.64 -6.02
CA TYR A 243 -11.23 -36.44 -6.61
C TYR A 243 -11.45 -37.32 -7.83
N ARG A 244 -12.70 -37.71 -8.04
CA ARG A 244 -13.20 -38.30 -9.28
C ARG A 244 -14.28 -37.39 -9.86
N ASP A 245 -14.25 -37.24 -11.18
CA ASP A 245 -15.24 -36.51 -11.95
C ASP A 245 -16.43 -37.45 -12.27
N ASP A 246 -17.60 -37.17 -11.69
CA ASP A 246 -18.83 -37.94 -11.91
C ASP A 246 -19.75 -37.17 -12.88
N PRO A 247 -19.95 -37.65 -14.12
CA PRO A 247 -20.80 -36.98 -15.10
C PRO A 247 -22.27 -37.10 -14.72
N VAL A 248 -22.95 -35.96 -14.58
CA VAL A 248 -24.38 -35.87 -14.30
C VAL A 248 -25.11 -35.54 -15.59
N TYR A 249 -25.83 -36.52 -16.11
CA TYR A 249 -26.68 -36.38 -17.27
C TYR A 249 -28.09 -35.98 -16.85
N ALA A 250 -28.70 -35.08 -17.61
CA ALA A 250 -30.08 -34.66 -17.44
C ALA A 250 -30.83 -34.67 -18.78
N ASP A 251 -32.13 -34.43 -18.72
CA ASP A 251 -33.01 -34.38 -19.89
C ASP A 251 -32.96 -32.98 -20.53
N TRP A 252 -32.43 -32.91 -21.75
CA TRP A 252 -32.48 -31.74 -22.61
C TRP A 252 -33.71 -31.82 -23.50
N CYS A 253 -34.64 -30.90 -23.30
CA CYS A 253 -35.93 -30.88 -23.99
C CYS A 253 -35.94 -29.83 -25.10
N ARG A 254 -36.35 -30.23 -26.29
CA ARG A 254 -36.84 -29.32 -27.34
C ARG A 254 -38.34 -29.16 -27.14
N TYR A 255 -38.82 -27.94 -27.07
CA TYR A 255 -40.20 -27.62 -26.72
C TYR A 255 -40.72 -26.45 -27.55
N GLU A 256 -42.03 -26.37 -27.70
CA GLU A 256 -42.69 -25.18 -28.21
C GLU A 256 -43.37 -24.39 -27.08
N ILE A 257 -43.39 -23.07 -27.21
CA ILE A 257 -44.07 -22.18 -26.27
C ILE A 257 -44.64 -20.97 -27.01
N ASP A 258 -45.84 -20.56 -26.59
CA ASP A 258 -46.47 -19.34 -27.09
C ASP A 258 -45.95 -18.15 -26.27
N LYS A 259 -45.26 -17.22 -26.94
CA LYS A 259 -44.75 -16.01 -26.28
C LYS A 259 -44.73 -14.80 -27.21
N TRP A 260 -44.59 -13.65 -26.60
CA TRP A 260 -44.40 -12.39 -27.31
C TRP A 260 -42.95 -12.31 -27.81
N VAL A 261 -42.77 -12.24 -29.11
CA VAL A 261 -41.46 -12.15 -29.76
C VAL A 261 -41.42 -10.88 -30.60
N LYS A 262 -40.25 -10.25 -30.69
CA LYS A 262 -40.03 -9.10 -31.55
C LYS A 262 -40.38 -9.44 -33.01
N ASP A 263 -41.34 -8.70 -33.56
CA ASP A 263 -41.84 -8.85 -34.93
C ASP A 263 -41.22 -7.79 -35.83
N ARG A 264 -41.36 -6.52 -35.44
CA ARG A 264 -40.81 -5.37 -36.18
C ARG A 264 -40.59 -4.17 -35.27
N VAL A 265 -40.06 -3.09 -35.85
CA VAL A 265 -39.87 -1.81 -35.18
C VAL A 265 -40.51 -0.73 -36.04
N GLU A 266 -41.47 0.00 -35.47
CA GLU A 266 -42.06 1.18 -36.10
C GLU A 266 -41.28 2.42 -35.69
N LYS A 267 -41.08 3.35 -36.62
CA LYS A 267 -40.26 4.55 -36.42
C LYS A 267 -41.01 5.80 -36.84
N ALA A 268 -40.94 6.83 -36.01
CA ALA A 268 -41.27 8.20 -36.38
C ALA A 268 -40.07 9.10 -36.11
N SER A 269 -39.87 10.07 -36.98
CA SER A 269 -38.79 11.06 -36.84
C SER A 269 -39.23 12.38 -37.44
N GLY A 270 -38.74 13.49 -36.87
CA GLY A 270 -39.03 14.83 -37.35
C GLY A 270 -37.92 15.81 -37.00
N ALA A 271 -37.96 16.98 -37.65
CA ALA A 271 -37.04 18.10 -37.40
C ALA A 271 -37.77 19.30 -36.75
N ASP A 272 -38.96 19.06 -36.22
CA ASP A 272 -39.80 20.02 -35.50
C ASP A 272 -39.67 19.85 -33.98
N LYS A 273 -40.47 20.61 -33.22
CA LYS A 273 -40.57 20.56 -31.75
C LYS A 273 -41.76 19.72 -31.24
N SER A 274 -42.39 18.92 -32.09
CA SER A 274 -43.57 18.12 -31.79
C SER A 274 -43.25 16.63 -31.94
N PRO A 275 -42.53 16.02 -30.98
CA PRO A 275 -42.17 14.62 -31.08
C PRO A 275 -43.39 13.72 -30.92
N ASP A 276 -43.71 12.98 -31.97
CA ASP A 276 -44.83 12.04 -32.00
C ASP A 276 -44.36 10.60 -31.91
N TRP A 277 -45.22 9.73 -31.37
CA TRP A 277 -44.98 8.28 -31.44
C TRP A 277 -45.48 7.74 -32.78
N PRO A 278 -44.77 6.80 -33.43
CA PRO A 278 -45.28 6.17 -34.63
C PRO A 278 -46.59 5.44 -34.32
N ALA A 279 -47.55 5.53 -35.25
CA ALA A 279 -48.80 4.80 -35.13
C ALA A 279 -48.53 3.29 -35.22
N VAL A 280 -48.88 2.56 -34.17
CA VAL A 280 -48.76 1.09 -34.16
C VAL A 280 -50.13 0.50 -34.46
N ALA A 281 -50.33 0.05 -35.70
CA ALA A 281 -51.48 -0.79 -36.04
C ALA A 281 -51.27 -2.19 -35.44
N ALA A 282 -51.74 -2.38 -34.21
CA ALA A 282 -51.74 -3.67 -33.55
C ALA A 282 -52.97 -4.49 -33.98
N THR A 283 -52.74 -5.71 -34.47
CA THR A 283 -53.77 -6.75 -34.58
C THR A 283 -53.97 -7.47 -33.25
N ASP A 284 -54.96 -8.35 -33.13
CA ASP A 284 -55.26 -9.11 -31.90
C ASP A 284 -54.09 -9.97 -31.38
N LYS A 285 -53.08 -10.25 -32.22
CA LYS A 285 -51.86 -10.99 -31.86
C LYS A 285 -50.60 -10.13 -31.86
N GLN A 286 -50.75 -8.82 -31.87
CA GLN A 286 -49.63 -7.88 -31.82
C GLN A 286 -49.83 -6.91 -30.66
N ARG A 287 -48.72 -6.46 -30.06
CA ARG A 287 -48.75 -5.44 -29.02
C ARG A 287 -47.54 -4.53 -29.14
N PRO A 288 -47.65 -3.26 -28.67
CA PRO A 288 -46.48 -2.43 -28.48
C PRO A 288 -45.60 -3.03 -27.37
N GLY A 289 -44.33 -3.21 -27.67
CA GLY A 289 -43.29 -3.61 -26.74
C GLY A 289 -42.49 -2.40 -26.28
N LYS A 290 -41.17 -2.55 -26.28
CA LYS A 290 -40.24 -1.52 -25.81
C LYS A 290 -40.32 -0.25 -26.67
N LYS A 291 -40.38 0.89 -25.99
CA LYS A 291 -40.29 2.22 -26.62
C LYS A 291 -38.88 2.79 -26.43
N VAL A 292 -38.34 3.41 -27.46
CA VAL A 292 -37.05 4.11 -27.42
C VAL A 292 -37.24 5.49 -28.03
N GLU A 293 -36.67 6.51 -27.38
CA GLU A 293 -36.69 7.90 -27.85
C GLU A 293 -35.28 8.46 -27.88
N THR A 294 -34.99 9.28 -28.87
CA THR A 294 -33.69 9.93 -29.07
C THR A 294 -33.95 11.33 -29.60
N TYR A 295 -33.46 12.33 -28.87
CA TYR A 295 -33.55 13.73 -29.25
C TYR A 295 -32.18 14.23 -29.62
N ARG A 296 -32.09 15.04 -30.66
CA ARG A 296 -30.84 15.61 -31.15
C ARG A 296 -30.97 17.12 -31.27
N ALA A 297 -29.93 17.81 -30.82
CA ALA A 297 -29.77 19.25 -30.95
C ALA A 297 -28.48 19.50 -31.72
N LEU A 298 -28.59 20.22 -32.83
CA LEU A 298 -27.47 20.55 -33.71
C LEU A 298 -27.02 21.98 -33.43
N PHE A 299 -25.82 22.13 -32.89
CA PHE A 299 -25.20 23.43 -32.62
C PHE A 299 -24.21 23.79 -33.72
N LYS A 300 -24.13 25.08 -34.06
CA LYS A 300 -23.09 25.65 -34.91
C LYS A 300 -22.21 26.58 -34.10
N ASP A 301 -20.91 26.40 -34.20
CA ASP A 301 -19.92 27.29 -33.63
C ASP A 301 -19.71 28.55 -34.52
N ALA A 302 -18.72 29.38 -34.16
CA ALA A 302 -18.40 30.59 -34.90
C ALA A 302 -17.73 30.31 -36.27
N ASP A 303 -17.08 29.16 -36.42
CA ASP A 303 -16.39 28.73 -37.63
C ASP A 303 -17.33 27.99 -38.59
N GLY A 304 -18.56 27.70 -38.15
CA GLY A 304 -19.60 27.02 -38.91
C GLY A 304 -19.57 25.50 -38.77
N GLU A 305 -18.74 24.95 -37.86
CA GLU A 305 -18.71 23.51 -37.57
C GLU A 305 -19.95 23.09 -36.79
N GLU A 306 -20.49 21.92 -37.16
CA GLU A 306 -21.71 21.37 -36.58
C GLU A 306 -21.38 20.37 -35.47
N HIS A 307 -22.02 20.54 -34.31
CA HIS A 307 -21.89 19.66 -33.16
C HIS A 307 -23.25 19.12 -32.72
N GLU A 308 -23.38 17.79 -32.67
CA GLU A 308 -24.61 17.12 -32.23
C GLU A 308 -24.57 16.85 -30.71
N TRP A 309 -25.70 17.11 -30.05
CA TRP A 309 -25.96 16.74 -28.65
C TRP A 309 -27.23 15.89 -28.55
N THR A 310 -27.23 14.90 -27.65
CA THR A 310 -28.38 14.02 -27.38
C THR A 310 -29.01 14.31 -26.00
N PRO A 311 -29.80 15.39 -25.86
CA PRO A 311 -30.47 15.77 -24.61
C PRO A 311 -31.62 14.82 -24.22
N LYS A 312 -32.07 14.96 -22.97
CA LYS A 312 -33.38 14.44 -22.53
C LYS A 312 -34.53 15.29 -23.10
N LEU A 313 -35.75 14.75 -23.14
CA LEU A 313 -36.93 15.43 -23.67
C LEU A 313 -37.13 16.84 -23.07
N ASP A 314 -37.09 16.96 -21.74
CA ASP A 314 -37.34 18.24 -21.05
C ASP A 314 -36.31 19.32 -21.40
N GLU A 315 -35.04 18.93 -21.56
CA GLU A 315 -33.96 19.83 -21.95
C GLU A 315 -34.12 20.24 -23.41
N TRP A 316 -34.39 19.26 -24.26
CA TRP A 316 -34.59 19.47 -25.69
C TRP A 316 -35.79 20.37 -25.98
N GLN A 317 -36.90 20.25 -25.26
CA GLN A 317 -38.09 21.10 -25.46
C GLN A 317 -37.85 22.58 -25.14
N ARG A 318 -36.97 22.88 -24.18
CA ARG A 318 -36.62 24.26 -23.79
C ARG A 318 -35.69 24.97 -24.77
N LEU A 319 -35.11 24.23 -25.71
CA LEU A 319 -34.21 24.78 -26.72
C LEU A 319 -34.99 25.52 -27.82
N GLU A 320 -34.53 26.70 -28.21
CA GLU A 320 -35.11 27.54 -29.26
C GLU A 320 -34.13 27.63 -30.43
N VAL A 321 -34.56 27.26 -31.63
CA VAL A 321 -33.71 27.31 -32.83
C VAL A 321 -33.35 28.76 -33.14
N GLY A 322 -32.09 29.02 -33.47
CA GLY A 322 -31.54 30.36 -33.71
C GLY A 322 -31.05 31.09 -32.45
N ARG A 323 -31.29 30.55 -31.26
CA ARG A 323 -30.78 31.13 -30.00
C ARG A 323 -29.35 30.65 -29.71
N LYS A 324 -28.57 31.52 -29.07
CA LYS A 324 -27.24 31.20 -28.55
C LYS A 324 -27.32 30.57 -27.17
N TYR A 325 -26.57 29.50 -26.97
CA TYR A 325 -26.45 28.78 -25.72
C TYR A 325 -24.99 28.59 -25.35
N ASN A 326 -24.69 28.64 -24.05
CA ASN A 326 -23.42 28.20 -23.54
C ASN A 326 -23.50 26.67 -23.37
N VAL A 327 -22.71 25.94 -24.15
CA VAL A 327 -22.64 24.49 -24.13
C VAL A 327 -21.34 24.01 -23.51
N VAL A 328 -21.40 22.91 -22.77
CA VAL A 328 -20.24 22.22 -22.23
C VAL A 328 -19.78 21.19 -23.26
N THR A 329 -18.55 21.33 -23.75
CA THR A 329 -17.94 20.42 -24.72
C THR A 329 -16.82 19.61 -24.09
N ARG A 330 -16.66 18.35 -24.51
CA ARG A 330 -15.54 17.48 -24.13
C ARG A 330 -15.09 16.72 -25.35
N LEU A 331 -13.80 16.80 -25.70
CA LEU A 331 -13.23 16.17 -26.90
C LEU A 331 -14.01 16.49 -28.19
N GLY A 332 -14.50 17.74 -28.34
CA GLY A 332 -15.25 18.18 -29.52
C GLY A 332 -16.73 17.76 -29.55
N SER A 333 -17.21 16.98 -28.58
CA SER A 333 -18.62 16.59 -28.46
C SER A 333 -19.35 17.42 -27.40
N VAL A 334 -20.54 17.89 -27.70
CA VAL A 334 -21.41 18.61 -26.75
C VAL A 334 -21.95 17.62 -25.71
N GLN A 335 -21.77 17.94 -24.44
CA GLN A 335 -22.17 17.10 -23.29
C GLN A 335 -23.43 17.63 -22.60
N GLY A 336 -23.71 18.92 -22.71
CA GLY A 336 -24.85 19.57 -22.05
C GLY A 336 -24.85 21.08 -22.21
N LEU A 337 -25.89 21.73 -21.69
CA LEU A 337 -25.89 23.19 -21.49
C LEU A 337 -25.11 23.52 -20.21
N ALA A 338 -24.36 24.63 -20.23
CA ALA A 338 -23.81 25.22 -19.01
C ALA A 338 -24.97 25.71 -18.13
N ALA A 339 -24.81 25.64 -16.80
CA ALA A 339 -25.81 26.18 -15.88
C ALA A 339 -26.01 27.68 -16.16
N ALA A 340 -27.27 28.13 -16.20
CA ALA A 340 -27.56 29.55 -16.21
C ALA A 340 -27.10 30.15 -14.88
N GLU A 341 -26.24 31.18 -14.93
CA GLU A 341 -25.96 32.05 -13.78
C GLU A 341 -27.21 32.83 -13.34
#